data_AF-A0A968M6K2-F1
#
_entry.id   AF-A0A968M6K2-F1
#
_cell.length_a   1.000
_cell.length_b   1.000
_cell.length_c   1.000
_cell.angle_alpha   90.00
_cell.angle_beta   90.00
_cell.angle_gamma   90.00
#
_symmetry.space_group_name_H-M   'P 1'
#
loop_
_entity.id
_entity.type
_entity.pdbx_description
1 polymer ?
#
loop_
_entity_poly.entity_id
_entity_poly.type
_entity_poly.pdbx_seq_one_letter_code
_entity_poly.pdbx_strand_id
1 'polypeptide(L)' 'MPTPDPLLQWTPEAQALLKLIPFFARAQARRTIEQMALETGEHQITPELVEKARQQFGQ' A
#
# COMPACT_ATOMS: atom_id res chain seq x y z
N MET A 1 16.73 19.35 -10.90
CA MET A 1 16.64 17.94 -10.45
C MET A 1 15.18 17.56 -10.54
N PRO A 2 14.77 16.49 -11.24
CA PRO A 2 13.38 16.09 -11.25
C PRO A 2 13.09 15.49 -9.87
N THR A 3 12.32 16.18 -9.03
CA THR A 3 11.59 15.54 -7.94
C THR A 3 10.63 14.57 -8.61
N PRO A 4 10.80 13.24 -8.43
CA PRO A 4 9.78 12.33 -8.91
C PRO A 4 8.50 12.67 -8.15
N ASP A 5 7.42 12.66 -8.90
CA ASP A 5 6.04 12.82 -8.47
C ASP A 5 5.78 12.17 -7.10
N PRO A 6 4.81 12.64 -6.30
CA PRO A 6 4.39 11.96 -5.06
C PRO A 6 3.65 10.65 -5.40
N LEU A 7 4.34 9.75 -6.09
CA LEU A 7 4.04 8.34 -6.24
C LEU A 7 4.35 7.73 -4.89
N LEU A 8 3.30 7.46 -4.14
CA LEU A 8 3.32 6.76 -2.86
C LEU A 8 4.44 5.71 -2.83
N GLN A 9 5.48 5.96 -2.04
CA GLN A 9 6.69 5.17 -2.03
C GLN A 9 6.43 3.85 -1.32
N TRP A 10 6.35 2.77 -2.08
CA TRP A 10 6.19 1.44 -1.51
C TRP A 10 7.48 0.94 -0.90
N THR A 11 7.49 0.81 0.43
CA THR A 11 8.60 0.17 1.13
C THR A 11 8.78 -1.28 0.67
N PRO A 12 10.02 -1.81 0.68
CA PRO A 12 10.27 -3.20 0.30
C PRO A 12 9.45 -4.19 1.14
N GLU A 13 9.22 -3.87 2.42
CA GLU A 13 8.37 -4.66 3.33
C GLU A 13 6.90 -4.65 2.89
N ALA A 14 6.34 -3.47 2.57
CA ALA A 14 5.00 -3.34 2.02
C ALA A 14 4.82 -4.11 0.71
N GLN A 15 5.81 -4.06 -0.19
CA GLN A 15 5.77 -4.82 -1.44
C GLN A 15 5.81 -6.33 -1.20
N ALA A 16 6.56 -6.80 -0.20
CA ALA A 16 6.60 -8.20 0.18
C ALA A 16 5.23 -8.68 0.67
N LEU A 17 4.58 -7.90 1.54
CA LEU A 17 3.21 -8.19 2.01
C LEU A 17 2.19 -8.17 0.87
N LEU A 18 2.28 -7.21 -0.05
CA LEU A 18 1.39 -7.12 -1.22
C LEU A 18 1.53 -8.34 -2.15
N LYS A 19 2.73 -8.93 -2.25
CA LYS A 19 2.96 -10.16 -3.02
C LYS A 19 2.27 -11.38 -2.42
N LEU A 20 2.08 -11.42 -1.09
CA LEU A 20 1.34 -12.49 -0.40
C LEU A 20 -0.17 -12.44 -0.68
N ILE A 21 -0.69 -11.27 -1.08
CA ILE A 21 -2.10 -11.09 -1.40
C ILE A 21 -2.38 -11.73 -2.78
N PRO A 22 -3.49 -12.51 -2.91
CA PRO A 22 -3.92 -13.06 -4.18
C PRO A 22 -4.08 -11.98 -5.25
N PHE A 23 -3.77 -12.31 -6.52
CA PHE A 23 -3.73 -11.34 -7.62
C PHE A 23 -5.03 -10.54 -7.79
N PHE A 24 -6.19 -11.16 -7.54
CA PHE A 24 -7.50 -10.53 -7.66
C PHE A 24 -7.75 -9.46 -6.57
N ALA A 25 -7.28 -9.72 -5.34
CA ALA A 25 -7.39 -8.78 -4.22
C ALA A 25 -6.26 -7.75 -4.21
N ARG A 26 -5.16 -8.00 -4.93
CA ARG A 26 -3.97 -7.12 -4.95
C ARG A 26 -4.28 -5.72 -5.45
N ALA A 27 -5.12 -5.57 -6.49
CA ALA A 27 -5.51 -4.27 -7.02
C ALA A 27 -6.36 -3.48 -6.02
N GLN A 28 -7.29 -4.17 -5.34
CA GLN A 28 -8.15 -3.57 -4.32
C GLN A 28 -7.33 -3.17 -3.08
N ALA A 29 -6.47 -4.07 -2.60
CA ALA A 29 -5.55 -3.81 -1.49
C ALA A 29 -4.66 -2.61 -1.78
N ARG A 30 -4.00 -2.58 -2.93
CA ARG A 30 -3.14 -1.46 -3.34
C ARG A 30 -3.88 -0.12 -3.29
N ARG A 31 -5.11 -0.05 -3.84
CA ARG A 31 -5.94 1.17 -3.81
C ARG A 31 -6.28 1.61 -2.39
N THR A 32 -6.72 0.70 -1.52
CA THR A 32 -7.02 1.02 -0.12
C THR A 32 -5.80 1.55 0.60
N ILE A 33 -4.65 0.93 0.37
CA ILE A 33 -3.36 1.34 0.96
C ILE A 33 -2.95 2.73 0.47
N GLU A 34 -3.09 2.97 -0.83
CA GLU A 34 -2.79 4.27 -1.43
C GLU A 34 -3.71 5.37 -0.88
N GLN A 35 -5.00 5.08 -0.70
CA GLN A 35 -5.95 6.01 -0.09
C GLN A 35 -5.63 6.29 1.39
N MET A 36 -5.38 5.26 2.20
CA MET A 36 -5.06 5.46 3.61
C MET A 36 -3.81 6.33 3.81
N ALA A 37 -2.80 6.14 2.97
CA ALA A 37 -1.58 6.93 2.99
C ALA A 37 -1.85 8.40 2.58
N LEU A 38 -2.66 8.62 1.54
CA LEU A 38 -3.14 9.96 1.16
C LEU A 38 -3.93 10.63 2.29
N GLU A 39 -4.80 9.90 2.99
CA GLU A 39 -5.60 10.41 4.11
C GLU A 39 -4.75 10.77 5.33
N THR A 40 -3.64 10.07 5.55
CA THR A 40 -2.67 10.38 6.61
C THR A 40 -1.65 11.45 6.20
N GLY A 41 -1.64 11.86 4.93
CA GLY A 41 -0.60 12.76 4.38
C GLY A 41 0.76 12.08 4.24
N GLU A 42 0.81 10.76 4.39
CA GLU A 42 1.99 9.93 4.29
C GLU A 42 2.24 9.61 2.81
N HIS A 43 3.37 10.03 2.28
CA HIS A 43 3.77 9.67 0.92
C HIS A 43 4.50 8.32 0.85
N GLN A 44 4.58 7.59 1.96
CA GLN A 44 5.28 6.31 2.06
C GLN A 44 4.32 5.21 2.51
N ILE A 45 4.24 4.15 1.72
CA ILE A 45 3.47 2.97 2.08
C ILE A 45 4.32 2.07 2.96
N THR A 46 4.00 2.07 4.23
CA THR A 46 4.59 1.19 5.25
C THR A 46 3.92 -0.19 5.26
N PRO A 47 4.61 -1.23 5.74
CA PRO A 47 4.02 -2.56 5.91
C PRO A 47 2.78 -2.55 6.79
N GLU A 48 2.67 -1.65 7.77
CA GLU A 48 1.49 -1.50 8.63
C GLU A 48 0.22 -1.14 7.85
N LEU A 49 0.32 -0.24 6.87
CA LEU A 49 -0.80 0.09 5.98
C LEU A 49 -1.21 -1.15 5.16
N VAL A 50 -0.23 -1.90 4.65
CA VAL A 50 -0.50 -3.12 3.89
C VAL A 50 -1.16 -4.20 4.74
N GLU A 51 -0.69 -4.39 5.98
CA GLU A 51 -1.28 -5.33 6.94
C GLU A 51 -2.71 -4.93 7.32
N LYS A 52 -2.96 -3.65 7.62
CA LYS A 52 -4.31 -3.14 7.88
C LYS A 52 -5.25 -3.43 6.72
N ALA A 53 -4.84 -3.08 5.50
CA ALA A 53 -5.64 -3.37 4.32
C ALA A 53 -5.86 -4.88 4.16
N ARG A 54 -4.80 -5.69 4.28
CA ARG A 54 -4.88 -7.15 4.16
C ARG A 54 -5.83 -7.79 5.18
N GLN A 55 -5.82 -7.33 6.44
CA GLN A 55 -6.77 -7.75 7.49
C GLN A 55 -8.21 -7.48 7.06
N GLN A 56 -8.47 -6.33 6.44
CA GLN A 56 -9.78 -5.94 5.94
C GLN A 56 -10.27 -6.79 4.75
N PHE A 57 -9.37 -7.35 3.95
CA PHE A 57 -9.68 -8.24 2.81
C PHE A 57 -9.77 -9.73 3.17
N GLY A 58 -9.24 -10.13 4.33
CA GLY A 58 -9.16 -11.53 4.77
C GLY A 58 -10.38 -12.03 5.54
N GLN A 59 -11.46 -11.24 5.62
CA GLN A 59 -12.69 -11.57 6.35
C GLN A 59 -13.86 -11.88 5.41
#